data_AF-A0A2T5IMX4-F1
#
_entry.id   AF-A0A2T5IMX4-F1
#
_cell.length_a   1.000
_cell.length_b   1.000
_cell.length_c   1.000
_cell.angle_alpha   90.00
_cell.angle_beta   90.00
_cell.angle_gamma   90.00
#
_symmetry.space_group_name_H-M   'P 1'
#
loop_
_entity.id
_entity.type
_entity.pdbx_description
1 polymer ?
#
loop_
_entity_poly.entity_id
_entity_poly.type
_entity_poly.pdbx_seq_one_letter_code
_entity_poly.pdbx_strand_id
1 'polypeptide(L)'
;MKTAKQNAGHLHKNKPGETSLEAYQKSLETIFAEIGSSKDGLDIRTVETRQAEYGFNELETKERDSVLKLFVETFKDAMVMVLLAVAAIQMVVGHAAESLIIFAVLMINAIVSVIQTRKAEGSLDALKSLSAGDYVPADGRLFEAGSLKVDEAMLNGDVLPLTKELLEKIKEQNEQFSHRALRVLAFAYRPLDENEALDFNVEHDLILVSIAMGSGTDVAKEAAAMVLTDDNFVSIVSAVGVGRNVYDNIKKAIAYLFSGNLGAIIAIIAALLMDWVNPFTALQLLFINLVNDSIPAIALGMEKGEPDVMSRKPRNPNEGIFSGDTLVSVIYRGVLIGAAVILSQYIGRGYSAEMSVAMAFSTLIIARTLQTFPARSNSQTAIGAGFFANKYVLYAVAFCSTLYAVTLLPAVRGIFSIPADFGCVHFGMAAGLALAAVALMEVTKLIIKRAKN
;
A
#
# COMPACT_ATOMS: atom_id res chain seq x y z
N MET A 1 20.88 -29.46 15.50
CA MET A 1 20.47 -28.27 14.73
C MET A 1 19.12 -27.65 15.13
N LYS A 2 18.30 -28.25 16.03
CA LYS A 2 17.05 -27.64 16.54
C LYS A 2 17.18 -26.89 17.87
N THR A 3 18.35 -26.92 18.51
CA THR A 3 18.60 -26.33 19.84
C THR A 3 19.15 -24.90 19.82
N ALA A 4 19.56 -24.37 18.66
CA ALA A 4 20.06 -22.99 18.55
C ALA A 4 18.94 -21.93 18.40
N LYS A 5 17.71 -22.34 18.02
CA LYS A 5 16.57 -21.43 17.82
C LYS A 5 15.98 -20.85 19.12
N GLN A 6 16.40 -21.31 20.30
CA GLN A 6 15.86 -20.84 21.58
C GLN A 6 16.69 -19.74 22.26
N ASN A 7 17.94 -19.51 21.87
CA ASN A 7 18.82 -18.57 22.58
C ASN A 7 19.01 -17.20 21.90
N ALA A 8 18.57 -17.02 20.65
CA ALA A 8 18.65 -15.72 19.96
C ALA A 8 17.64 -14.66 20.49
N GLY A 9 16.77 -15.04 21.42
CA GLY A 9 15.86 -14.12 22.12
C GLY A 9 16.42 -13.50 23.40
N HIS A 10 17.69 -13.75 23.74
CA HIS A 10 18.32 -13.27 24.98
C HIS A 10 19.07 -11.92 24.86
N LEU A 11 18.69 -11.05 23.93
CA LEU A 11 18.83 -9.62 24.20
C LEU A 11 17.92 -9.32 25.39
N HIS A 12 18.52 -8.91 26.51
CA HIS A 12 17.83 -8.59 27.77
C HIS A 12 16.55 -7.79 27.50
N LYS A 13 15.40 -8.47 27.47
CA LYS A 13 14.13 -7.82 27.73
C LYS A 13 14.14 -7.52 29.22
N ASN A 14 14.47 -6.28 29.57
CA ASN A 14 14.35 -5.81 30.94
C ASN A 14 12.96 -6.18 31.46
N LYS A 15 12.93 -6.82 32.63
CA LYS A 15 11.67 -7.04 33.34
C LYS A 15 11.06 -5.66 33.64
N PRO A 16 9.73 -5.51 33.59
CA PRO A 16 9.10 -4.24 33.94
C PRO A 16 9.48 -3.88 35.39
N GLY A 17 10.27 -2.81 35.57
CA GLY A 17 10.68 -2.32 36.89
C GLY A 17 12.20 -2.23 37.15
N GLU A 18 13.06 -2.75 36.26
CA GLU A 18 14.52 -2.56 36.36
C GLU A 18 14.97 -1.38 35.47
N THR A 19 15.34 -0.26 36.08
CA THR A 19 16.04 0.84 35.43
C THR A 19 17.51 0.46 35.20
N SER A 20 17.78 -0.40 34.23
CA SER A 20 19.15 -0.55 33.71
C SER A 20 19.46 0.65 32.83
N LEU A 21 20.54 1.38 33.09
CA LEU A 21 21.06 2.42 32.19
C LEU A 21 21.17 1.85 30.76
N GLU A 22 20.71 2.60 29.77
CA GLU A 22 20.85 2.19 28.36
C GLU A 22 22.33 2.19 27.97
N ALA A 23 22.74 1.34 27.02
CA ALA A 23 24.15 1.07 26.74
C ALA A 23 24.99 2.33 26.46
N TYR A 24 24.42 3.38 25.88
CA TYR A 24 25.11 4.65 25.61
C TYR A 24 25.36 5.51 26.87
N GLN A 25 24.76 5.17 28.01
CA GLN A 25 24.93 5.85 29.30
C GLN A 25 25.96 5.14 30.21
N LYS A 26 26.48 3.98 29.79
CA LYS A 26 27.47 3.19 30.56
C LYS A 26 28.89 3.55 30.15
N SER A 27 29.84 3.39 31.07
CA SER A 27 31.26 3.49 30.72
C SER A 27 31.66 2.34 29.78
N LEU A 28 32.63 2.59 28.89
CA LEU A 28 33.13 1.57 27.95
C LEU A 28 33.59 0.29 28.67
N GLU A 29 34.21 0.42 29.84
CA GLU A 29 34.64 -0.70 30.68
C GLU A 29 33.47 -1.55 31.16
N THR A 30 32.36 -0.92 31.53
CA THR A 30 31.13 -1.61 31.94
C THR A 30 30.50 -2.34 30.76
N ILE A 31 30.46 -1.70 29.58
CA ILE A 31 29.94 -2.31 28.36
C ILE A 31 30.79 -3.52 27.96
N PHE A 32 32.12 -3.38 27.99
CA PHE A 32 33.06 -4.48 27.70
C PHE A 32 32.87 -5.67 28.64
N ALA A 33 32.69 -5.42 29.93
CA ALA A 33 32.39 -6.47 30.90
C ALA A 33 31.04 -7.17 30.62
N GLU A 34 29.99 -6.42 30.27
CA GLU A 34 28.66 -6.96 29.97
C GLU A 34 28.61 -7.81 28.69
N ILE A 35 29.25 -7.34 27.61
CA ILE A 35 29.28 -8.05 26.32
C ILE A 35 30.43 -9.07 26.25
N GLY A 36 31.20 -9.23 27.32
CA GLY A 36 32.38 -10.10 27.40
C GLY A 36 33.41 -9.80 26.31
N SER A 37 33.65 -8.52 26.04
CA SER A 37 34.60 -8.04 25.03
C SER A 37 35.65 -7.13 25.68
N SER A 38 36.58 -6.63 24.89
CA SER A 38 37.64 -5.72 25.35
C SER A 38 37.88 -4.64 24.32
N LYS A 39 38.69 -3.64 24.68
CA LYS A 39 39.12 -2.59 23.76
C LYS A 39 39.84 -3.15 22.52
N ASP A 40 40.51 -4.29 22.65
CA ASP A 40 41.26 -4.95 21.58
C ASP A 40 40.39 -5.97 20.79
N GLY A 41 39.10 -6.06 21.11
CA GLY A 41 38.14 -6.98 20.52
C GLY A 41 38.01 -8.30 21.28
N LEU A 42 37.46 -9.30 20.59
CA LEU A 42 37.31 -10.66 21.11
C LEU A 42 38.52 -11.51 20.71
N ASP A 43 38.93 -12.41 21.60
CA ASP A 43 39.89 -13.45 21.25
C ASP A 43 39.31 -14.39 20.19
N ILE A 44 40.17 -14.90 19.31
CA ILE A 44 39.76 -15.78 18.19
C ILE A 44 38.98 -17.00 18.68
N ARG A 45 39.33 -17.56 19.85
CA ARG A 45 38.63 -18.71 20.43
C ARG A 45 37.23 -18.33 20.90
N THR A 46 37.07 -17.12 21.43
CA THR A 46 35.77 -16.58 21.82
C THR A 46 34.91 -16.31 20.60
N VAL A 47 35.50 -15.84 19.48
CA VAL A 47 34.78 -15.68 18.21
C VAL A 47 34.28 -17.02 17.69
N GLU A 48 35.14 -18.05 17.63
CA GLU A 48 34.75 -19.40 17.19
C GLU A 48 33.66 -20.00 18.08
N THR A 49 33.78 -19.82 19.40
CA THR A 49 32.77 -20.28 20.38
C THR A 49 31.44 -19.57 20.15
N ARG A 50 31.46 -18.25 19.95
CA ARG A 50 30.25 -17.46 19.67
C ARG A 50 29.65 -17.76 18.30
N GLN A 51 30.46 -18.01 17.27
CA GLN A 51 29.94 -18.42 15.96
C GLN A 51 29.30 -19.81 16.01
N ALA A 52 29.83 -20.72 16.81
CA ALA A 52 29.22 -22.03 17.04
C ALA A 52 27.88 -21.93 17.79
N GLU A 53 27.75 -20.95 18.70
CA GLU A 53 26.53 -20.73 19.50
C GLU A 53 25.46 -19.90 18.77
N TYR A 54 25.87 -18.79 18.15
CA TYR A 54 24.98 -17.76 17.58
C TYR A 54 24.91 -17.79 16.05
N GLY A 55 25.82 -18.48 15.36
CA GLY A 55 25.94 -18.48 13.91
C GLY A 55 26.84 -17.37 13.36
N PHE A 56 26.96 -17.30 12.04
CA PHE A 56 27.68 -16.23 11.35
C PHE A 56 26.92 -14.90 11.43
N ASN A 57 27.66 -13.79 11.36
CA ASN A 57 27.11 -12.44 11.35
C ASN A 57 26.54 -12.11 9.96
N GLU A 58 25.49 -12.82 9.56
CA GLU A 58 24.77 -12.65 8.31
C GLU A 58 23.41 -11.99 8.56
N LEU A 59 22.94 -11.17 7.63
CA LEU A 59 21.63 -10.53 7.73
C LEU A 59 20.51 -11.57 7.61
N GLU A 60 19.63 -11.62 8.60
CA GLU A 60 18.46 -12.50 8.56
C GLU A 60 17.54 -12.12 7.39
N THR A 61 17.49 -12.96 6.36
CA THR A 61 16.53 -12.81 5.28
C THR A 61 15.15 -13.27 5.76
N LYS A 62 14.15 -12.38 5.68
CA LYS A 62 12.75 -12.73 5.96
C LYS A 62 12.32 -13.93 5.09
N GLU A 63 11.84 -15.00 5.72
CA GLU A 63 11.35 -16.19 5.01
C GLU A 63 10.16 -15.80 4.10
N ARG A 64 10.16 -16.31 2.86
CA ARG A 64 9.09 -16.03 1.88
C ARG A 64 7.79 -16.68 2.31
N ASP A 65 6.68 -16.00 2.04
CA ASP A 65 5.38 -16.58 2.26
C ASP A 65 5.13 -17.78 1.34
N SER A 66 4.60 -18.87 1.90
CA SER A 66 4.33 -20.09 1.15
C SER A 66 3.20 -19.88 0.15
N VAL A 67 3.23 -20.60 -0.98
CA VAL A 67 2.17 -20.54 -2.02
C VAL A 67 0.79 -20.76 -1.42
N LEU A 68 0.67 -21.68 -0.47
CA LEU A 68 -0.58 -22.00 0.23
C LEU A 68 -1.02 -20.86 1.15
N LYS A 69 -0.10 -20.23 1.88
CA LYS A 69 -0.41 -19.06 2.71
C LYS A 69 -0.94 -17.91 1.86
N LEU A 70 -0.26 -17.62 0.76
CA LEU A 70 -0.60 -16.55 -0.18
C LEU A 70 -1.97 -16.78 -0.85
N PHE A 71 -2.26 -18.04 -1.18
CA PHE A 71 -3.56 -18.46 -1.70
C PHE A 71 -4.68 -18.23 -0.67
N VAL A 72 -4.49 -18.69 0.58
CA VAL A 72 -5.48 -18.52 1.66
C VAL A 72 -5.69 -17.05 2.02
N GLU A 73 -4.63 -16.23 1.98
CA GLU A 73 -4.75 -14.79 2.21
C GLU A 73 -5.66 -14.11 1.21
N THR A 74 -5.68 -14.55 -0.06
CA THR A 74 -6.61 -14.00 -1.07
C THR A 74 -8.08 -14.22 -0.69
N PHE A 75 -8.41 -15.28 0.07
CA PHE A 75 -9.78 -15.51 0.56
C PHE A 75 -10.17 -14.65 1.76
N LYS A 76 -9.19 -14.04 2.45
CA LYS A 76 -9.44 -13.09 3.54
C LYS A 76 -9.76 -11.69 3.02
N ASP A 77 -9.54 -11.42 1.74
CA ASP A 77 -9.91 -10.16 1.13
C ASP A 77 -11.41 -9.91 1.28
N ALA A 78 -11.77 -8.72 1.76
CA ALA A 78 -13.16 -8.39 2.06
C ALA A 78 -14.09 -8.55 0.85
N MET A 79 -13.57 -8.37 -0.38
CA MET A 79 -14.32 -8.58 -1.63
C MET A 79 -14.61 -10.07 -1.88
N VAL A 80 -13.63 -10.94 -1.64
CA VAL A 80 -13.77 -12.40 -1.80
C VAL A 80 -14.71 -12.94 -0.74
N MET A 81 -14.61 -12.48 0.51
CA MET A 81 -15.53 -12.84 1.58
C MET A 81 -16.99 -12.50 1.24
N VAL A 82 -17.22 -11.33 0.67
CA VAL A 82 -18.54 -10.90 0.21
C VAL A 82 -19.07 -11.78 -0.94
N LEU A 83 -18.22 -12.13 -1.91
CA LEU A 83 -18.61 -13.02 -3.01
C LEU A 83 -18.86 -14.47 -2.54
N LEU A 84 -18.08 -14.96 -1.57
CA LEU A 84 -18.33 -16.25 -0.93
C LEU A 84 -19.69 -16.27 -0.23
N ALA A 85 -20.06 -15.19 0.46
CA ALA A 85 -21.39 -15.08 1.08
C ALA A 85 -22.50 -15.14 0.03
N VAL A 86 -22.36 -14.46 -1.11
CA VAL A 86 -23.33 -14.53 -2.22
C VAL A 86 -23.40 -15.93 -2.82
N ALA A 87 -22.26 -16.57 -3.06
CA ALA A 87 -22.22 -17.95 -3.58
C ALA A 87 -22.90 -18.94 -2.61
N ALA A 88 -22.72 -18.75 -1.30
CA ALA A 88 -23.38 -19.55 -0.28
C ALA A 88 -24.90 -19.33 -0.28
N ILE A 89 -25.36 -18.07 -0.36
CA ILE A 89 -26.80 -17.74 -0.45
C ILE A 89 -27.43 -18.37 -1.70
N GLN A 90 -26.79 -18.24 -2.87
CA GLN A 90 -27.30 -18.83 -4.12
C GLN A 90 -27.40 -20.35 -4.08
N MET A 91 -26.42 -21.01 -3.46
CA MET A 91 -26.44 -22.45 -3.27
C MET A 91 -27.61 -22.89 -2.37
N VAL A 92 -27.92 -22.13 -1.32
CA VAL A 92 -29.10 -22.37 -0.46
C VAL A 92 -30.41 -22.18 -1.23
N VAL A 93 -30.46 -21.25 -2.18
CA VAL A 93 -31.68 -20.98 -2.97
C VAL A 93 -31.86 -21.96 -4.14
N GLY A 94 -30.93 -22.91 -4.33
CA GLY A 94 -31.03 -23.93 -5.39
C GLY A 94 -30.47 -23.50 -6.74
N HIS A 95 -29.83 -22.32 -6.82
CA HIS A 95 -29.12 -21.82 -8.00
C HIS A 95 -27.68 -22.33 -8.03
N ALA A 96 -27.54 -23.65 -8.20
CA ALA A 96 -26.25 -24.34 -8.11
C ALA A 96 -25.30 -23.99 -9.27
N ALA A 97 -25.83 -23.73 -10.46
CA ALA A 97 -25.02 -23.36 -11.63
C ALA A 97 -24.37 -21.98 -11.43
N GLU A 98 -25.12 -21.02 -10.92
CA GLU A 98 -24.66 -19.65 -10.67
C GLU A 98 -23.61 -19.62 -9.54
N SER A 99 -23.86 -20.34 -8.44
CA SER A 99 -22.91 -20.47 -7.34
C SER A 99 -21.58 -21.10 -7.79
N LEU A 100 -21.64 -22.15 -8.63
CA LEU A 100 -20.45 -22.81 -9.16
C LEU A 100 -19.62 -21.87 -10.05
N ILE A 101 -20.26 -21.01 -10.84
CA ILE A 101 -19.53 -20.04 -11.66
C ILE A 101 -18.84 -18.98 -10.79
N ILE A 102 -19.53 -18.45 -9.76
CA ILE A 102 -18.91 -17.49 -8.83
C ILE A 102 -17.69 -18.12 -8.14
N PHE A 103 -17.83 -19.36 -7.68
CA PHE A 103 -16.72 -20.09 -7.07
C PHE A 103 -15.54 -20.30 -8.03
N ALA A 104 -15.81 -20.65 -9.29
CA ALA A 104 -14.76 -20.80 -10.31
C ALA A 104 -14.01 -19.48 -10.57
N VAL A 105 -14.73 -18.35 -10.63
CA VAL A 105 -14.10 -17.02 -10.79
C VAL A 105 -13.22 -16.68 -9.59
N LEU A 106 -13.67 -16.96 -8.36
CA LEU A 106 -12.86 -16.76 -7.16
C LEU A 106 -11.57 -17.60 -7.18
N MET A 107 -11.67 -18.85 -7.64
CA MET A 107 -10.52 -19.73 -7.79
C MET A 107 -9.50 -19.18 -8.79
N ILE A 108 -9.96 -18.74 -9.97
CA ILE A 108 -9.10 -18.14 -11.00
C ILE A 108 -8.41 -16.89 -10.46
N ASN A 109 -9.14 -16.00 -9.79
CA ASN A 109 -8.57 -14.79 -9.21
C ASN A 109 -7.50 -15.09 -8.15
N ALA A 110 -7.74 -16.09 -7.29
CA ALA A 110 -6.74 -16.53 -6.30
C ALA A 110 -5.48 -17.09 -6.98
N ILE A 111 -5.63 -17.91 -8.02
CA ILE A 111 -4.50 -18.44 -8.79
C ILE A 111 -3.72 -17.30 -9.46
N VAL A 112 -4.40 -16.37 -10.13
CA VAL A 112 -3.79 -15.23 -10.80
C VAL A 112 -3.04 -14.34 -9.79
N SER A 113 -3.64 -14.07 -8.62
CA SER A 113 -3.01 -13.29 -7.54
C SER A 113 -1.71 -13.94 -7.05
N VAL A 114 -1.72 -15.25 -6.82
CA VAL A 114 -0.53 -16.01 -6.43
C VAL A 114 0.57 -15.96 -7.49
N ILE A 115 0.20 -16.12 -8.77
CA ILE A 115 1.14 -16.04 -9.90
C ILE A 115 1.76 -14.63 -9.99
N GLN A 116 0.93 -13.58 -9.90
CA GLN A 116 1.37 -12.19 -9.96
C GLN A 116 2.34 -11.87 -8.83
N THR A 117 2.03 -12.31 -7.61
CA THR A 117 2.86 -12.07 -6.43
C THR A 117 4.20 -12.79 -6.54
N ARG A 118 4.21 -14.06 -6.97
CA ARG A 118 5.45 -14.82 -7.21
C ARG A 118 6.32 -14.23 -8.31
N LYS A 119 5.71 -13.71 -9.38
CA LYS A 119 6.44 -13.05 -10.46
C LYS A 119 7.06 -11.73 -10.02
N ALA A 120 6.36 -10.96 -9.18
CA ALA A 120 6.88 -9.73 -8.58
C ALA A 120 8.08 -10.02 -7.67
N GLU A 121 7.99 -11.04 -6.80
CA GLU A 121 9.11 -11.48 -5.96
C GLU A 121 10.31 -11.99 -6.79
N GLY A 122 10.08 -12.79 -7.83
CA GLY A 122 11.15 -13.31 -8.68
C GLY A 122 11.91 -12.24 -9.46
N SER A 123 11.30 -11.07 -9.70
CA SER A 123 11.97 -9.93 -10.35
C SER A 123 12.95 -9.21 -9.39
N LEU A 124 12.67 -9.25 -8.09
CA LEU A 124 13.60 -8.77 -7.05
C LEU A 124 14.79 -9.71 -6.88
N ASP A 125 14.62 -11.02 -7.12
CA ASP A 125 15.71 -12.00 -7.08
C ASP A 125 16.73 -11.78 -8.20
N ALA A 126 16.29 -11.38 -9.39
CA ALA A 126 17.17 -11.03 -10.50
C ALA A 126 18.01 -9.76 -10.24
N LEU A 127 17.57 -8.90 -9.31
CA LEU A 127 18.34 -7.75 -8.82
C LEU A 127 19.30 -8.12 -7.67
N LYS A 128 19.11 -9.28 -7.04
CA LYS A 128 19.95 -9.80 -5.94
C LYS A 128 21.12 -10.68 -6.40
N SER A 129 21.20 -11.01 -7.70
CA SER A 129 22.39 -11.64 -8.25
C SER A 129 23.46 -10.59 -8.52
N LEU A 130 24.44 -10.53 -7.62
CA LEU A 130 25.73 -9.86 -7.67
C LEU A 130 26.30 -9.64 -9.10
N SER A 131 26.97 -8.51 -9.30
CA SER A 131 27.57 -8.11 -10.58
C SER A 131 29.01 -8.59 -10.72
N ALA A 132 29.52 -8.72 -11.95
CA ALA A 132 30.91 -9.07 -12.19
C ALA A 132 31.87 -8.00 -11.62
N GLY A 133 32.62 -8.36 -10.57
CA GLY A 133 33.55 -7.45 -9.88
C GLY A 133 33.70 -7.69 -8.37
N ASP A 134 32.86 -8.54 -7.78
CA ASP A 134 32.91 -8.80 -6.34
C ASP A 134 34.09 -9.69 -5.93
N TYR A 135 34.93 -9.15 -5.04
CA TYR A 135 35.96 -9.88 -4.31
C TYR A 135 35.74 -9.73 -2.79
N VAL A 136 35.79 -10.87 -2.11
CA VAL A 136 36.01 -11.10 -0.67
C VAL A 136 37.15 -12.14 -0.64
N PRO A 137 38.14 -12.17 0.26
CA PRO A 137 38.44 -11.39 1.47
C PRO A 137 39.80 -10.67 1.43
N ALA A 138 40.09 -9.83 2.44
CA ALA A 138 41.47 -9.61 2.87
C ALA A 138 41.53 -9.56 4.41
N ASP A 139 41.79 -10.72 5.02
CA ASP A 139 42.39 -10.78 6.34
C ASP A 139 43.78 -10.12 6.26
N GLY A 140 43.89 -8.92 6.82
CA GLY A 140 45.13 -8.16 6.88
C GLY A 140 45.00 -6.94 7.77
N ARG A 141 45.70 -6.96 8.90
CA ARG A 141 45.60 -6.01 10.01
C ARG A 141 46.77 -5.02 9.97
N LEU A 142 46.52 -3.72 10.15
CA LEU A 142 47.56 -2.75 10.52
C LEU A 142 47.36 -2.44 12.00
N PHE A 143 48.19 -3.08 12.83
CA PHE A 143 48.14 -2.96 14.29
C PHE A 143 48.94 -1.79 14.82
N GLU A 144 49.94 -1.33 14.08
CA GLU A 144 50.84 -0.26 14.49
C GLU A 144 51.50 0.35 13.25
N ALA A 145 51.56 1.68 13.18
CA ALA A 145 52.47 2.38 12.28
C ALA A 145 53.61 2.98 13.12
N GLY A 146 54.73 2.28 13.16
CA GLY A 146 55.98 2.80 13.71
C GLY A 146 56.66 3.73 12.71
N SER A 147 56.96 4.96 13.16
CA SER A 147 57.83 5.95 12.51
C SER A 147 57.40 6.44 11.12
N LEU A 148 56.22 7.05 11.02
CA LEU A 148 55.99 8.09 10.02
C LEU A 148 56.35 9.44 10.63
N LYS A 149 57.55 9.93 10.30
CA LYS A 149 57.97 11.30 10.62
C LYS A 149 57.46 12.21 9.50
N VAL A 150 56.36 12.90 9.79
CA VAL A 150 55.85 13.98 8.95
C VAL A 150 56.45 15.27 9.48
N ASP A 151 57.36 15.86 8.72
CA ASP A 151 58.07 17.08 9.14
C ASP A 151 57.37 18.35 8.65
N GLU A 152 56.42 18.23 7.72
CA GLU A 152 55.72 19.36 7.10
C GLU A 152 54.24 19.04 6.82
N ALA A 153 53.37 20.05 6.89
CA ALA A 153 51.95 19.99 6.57
C ALA A 153 51.57 21.13 5.61
N MET A 154 50.67 20.84 4.66
CA MET A 154 50.17 21.83 3.70
C MET A 154 48.89 22.47 4.23
N LEU A 155 48.90 23.79 4.38
CA LEU A 155 47.73 24.56 4.81
C LEU A 155 47.48 25.72 3.84
N ASN A 156 46.30 25.76 3.22
CA ASN A 156 45.88 26.81 2.29
C ASN A 156 46.85 27.08 1.11
N GLY A 157 47.58 26.05 0.67
CA GLY A 157 48.51 26.12 -0.46
C GLY A 157 49.97 26.29 -0.09
N ASP A 158 50.30 26.53 1.19
CA ASP A 158 51.67 26.68 1.67
C ASP A 158 52.14 25.47 2.47
N VAL A 159 53.42 25.12 2.34
CA VAL A 159 54.06 24.01 3.06
C VAL A 159 54.75 24.55 4.32
N LEU A 160 54.34 24.06 5.49
CA LEU A 160 54.80 24.54 6.80
C LEU A 160 55.36 23.39 7.65
N PRO A 161 56.35 23.64 8.53
CA PRO A 161 56.85 22.61 9.45
C PRO A 161 55.76 22.10 10.40
N LEU A 162 55.70 20.79 10.61
CA LEU A 162 54.72 20.15 11.49
C LEU A 162 55.10 20.37 12.96
N THR A 163 54.66 21.51 13.51
CA THR A 163 54.83 21.86 14.92
C THR A 163 53.87 21.04 15.80
N LYS A 164 54.19 20.89 17.10
CA LYS A 164 53.33 20.17 18.06
C LYS A 164 51.92 20.75 18.15
N GLU A 165 51.78 22.08 18.13
CA GLU A 165 50.47 22.77 18.11
C GLU A 165 49.65 22.46 16.85
N LEU A 166 50.30 22.38 15.68
CA LEU A 166 49.60 22.09 14.42
C LEU A 166 49.11 20.64 14.39
N LEU A 167 49.95 19.73 14.91
CA LEU A 167 49.58 18.32 15.10
C LEU A 167 48.39 18.17 16.06
N GLU A 168 48.37 18.95 17.14
CA GLU A 168 47.29 18.94 18.13
C GLU A 168 45.97 19.46 17.54
N LYS A 169 46.02 20.54 16.75
CA LYS A 169 44.86 21.03 15.98
C LYS A 169 44.33 20.02 14.96
N ILE A 170 45.21 19.35 14.23
CA ILE A 170 44.79 18.31 13.27
C ILE A 170 44.11 17.15 14.00
N LYS A 171 44.64 16.77 15.17
CA LYS A 171 44.03 15.74 16.03
C LYS A 171 42.67 16.17 16.57
N GLU A 172 42.53 17.38 17.10
CA GLU A 172 41.24 17.92 17.56
C GLU A 172 40.21 18.01 16.43
N GLN A 173 40.63 18.42 15.22
CA GLN A 173 39.74 18.49 14.05
C GLN A 173 39.28 17.08 13.64
N ASN A 174 40.20 16.11 13.65
CA ASN A 174 39.91 14.73 13.29
C ASN A 174 39.08 14.01 14.37
N GLU A 175 39.32 14.32 15.64
CA GLU A 175 38.45 13.93 16.76
C GLU A 175 37.08 14.59 16.64
N GLN A 176 36.96 15.85 16.22
CA GLN A 176 35.67 16.48 15.91
C GLN A 176 34.93 15.77 14.77
N PHE A 177 35.64 15.34 13.72
CA PHE A 177 35.04 14.56 12.64
C PHE A 177 34.63 13.17 13.09
N SER A 178 35.43 12.53 13.96
CA SER A 178 35.12 11.21 14.53
C SER A 178 34.04 11.26 15.61
N HIS A 179 33.93 12.35 16.38
CA HIS A 179 32.84 12.62 17.31
C HIS A 179 31.50 12.83 16.60
N ARG A 180 31.52 13.11 15.29
CA ARG A 180 30.34 13.13 14.42
C ARG A 180 30.06 11.77 13.77
N ALA A 181 30.63 10.71 14.34
CA ALA A 181 30.35 9.31 14.01
C ALA A 181 28.91 9.13 13.55
N LEU A 182 28.72 8.63 12.32
CA LEU A 182 27.41 8.19 11.83
C LEU A 182 26.51 9.36 11.41
N ARG A 183 26.03 9.32 10.18
CA ARG A 183 24.66 9.75 9.92
C ARG A 183 23.91 8.61 9.28
N VAL A 184 23.43 7.71 10.12
CA VAL A 184 22.03 7.33 10.00
C VAL A 184 21.29 8.30 10.91
N LEU A 185 20.61 9.29 10.33
CA LEU A 185 19.64 10.06 11.08
C LEU A 185 18.32 9.32 10.97
N ALA A 186 18.04 8.47 11.95
CA ALA A 186 16.67 8.08 12.20
C ALA A 186 15.99 9.24 12.93
N PHE A 187 15.17 10.00 12.21
CA PHE A 187 14.26 10.96 12.83
C PHE A 187 12.90 10.30 12.99
N ALA A 188 12.49 10.09 14.23
CA ALA A 188 11.10 9.89 14.58
C ALA A 188 10.52 11.26 14.95
N TYR A 189 9.38 11.64 14.38
CA TYR A 189 8.72 12.89 14.73
C TYR A 189 7.23 12.63 14.99
N ARG A 190 6.70 13.28 16.03
CA ARG A 190 5.28 13.36 16.35
C ARG A 190 4.95 14.83 16.60
N PRO A 191 4.04 15.45 15.83
CA PRO A 191 3.59 16.82 16.13
C PRO A 191 2.72 16.81 17.39
N LEU A 192 3.03 17.71 18.33
CA LEU A 192 2.28 17.92 19.57
C LEU A 192 1.38 19.14 19.41
N ASP A 193 0.15 19.06 19.94
CA ASP A 193 -0.72 20.24 20.03
C ASP A 193 -0.18 21.20 21.12
N GLU A 194 -0.43 22.52 21.04
CA GLU A 194 0.13 23.52 21.97
C GLU A 194 -0.17 23.24 23.46
N ASN A 195 -1.19 22.42 23.74
CA ASN A 195 -1.64 22.08 25.09
C ASN A 195 -1.37 20.61 25.49
N GLU A 196 -0.59 19.84 24.71
CA GLU A 196 -0.30 18.44 25.01
C GLU A 196 0.93 18.34 25.95
N ALA A 197 0.74 17.74 27.12
CA ALA A 197 1.83 17.58 28.09
C ALA A 197 2.88 16.59 27.55
N LEU A 198 4.16 16.97 27.64
CA LEU A 198 5.30 16.09 27.34
C LEU A 198 5.42 15.00 28.41
N ASP A 199 4.68 13.89 28.22
CA ASP A 199 4.76 12.70 29.05
C ASP A 199 5.31 11.49 28.26
N PHE A 200 5.47 10.35 28.94
CA PHE A 200 5.97 9.10 28.32
C PHE A 200 5.07 8.54 27.20
N ASN A 201 3.84 9.03 27.03
CA ASN A 201 2.98 8.63 25.92
C ASN A 201 3.39 9.29 24.60
N VAL A 202 4.24 10.32 24.61
CA VAL A 202 4.76 11.00 23.40
C VAL A 202 5.70 10.09 22.60
N GLU A 203 6.32 9.09 23.24
CA GLU A 203 7.21 8.10 22.61
C GLU A 203 6.47 6.93 21.93
N HIS A 204 5.14 6.91 21.97
CA HIS A 204 4.31 5.89 21.33
C HIS A 204 3.83 6.36 19.93
N ASP A 205 3.57 5.41 19.03
CA ASP A 205 3.11 5.60 17.63
C ASP A 205 4.11 6.30 16.68
N LEU A 206 5.41 6.14 16.91
CA LEU A 206 6.46 6.65 16.03
C LEU A 206 6.58 5.82 14.72
N ILE A 207 6.71 6.51 13.59
CA ILE A 207 6.92 5.86 12.28
C ILE A 207 8.42 5.82 11.99
N LEU A 208 9.01 4.62 12.04
CA LEU A 208 10.41 4.41 11.70
C LEU A 208 10.55 4.08 10.22
N VAL A 209 11.21 4.96 9.46
CA VAL A 209 11.62 4.70 8.07
C VAL A 209 13.14 4.80 8.02
N SER A 210 13.82 3.74 7.63
CA SER A 210 15.28 3.75 7.45
C SER A 210 15.61 4.59 6.21
N ILE A 211 16.25 5.74 6.41
CA ILE A 211 16.63 6.66 5.33
C ILE A 211 18.16 6.78 5.30
N ALA A 212 18.76 6.55 4.13
CA ALA A 212 20.17 6.80 3.90
C ALA A 212 20.37 8.04 3.02
N MET A 213 21.51 8.69 3.21
CA MET A 213 21.98 9.77 2.34
C MET A 213 22.55 9.17 1.05
N GLY A 214 22.44 9.87 -0.08
CA GLY A 214 23.07 9.51 -1.34
C GLY A 214 24.60 9.48 -1.23
N SER A 215 25.17 10.40 -0.44
CA SER A 215 26.58 10.36 -0.03
C SER A 215 26.90 9.30 1.02
N GLY A 216 25.92 8.50 1.44
CA GLY A 216 26.08 7.43 2.42
C GLY A 216 26.87 6.25 1.87
N THR A 217 27.41 5.43 2.77
CA THR A 217 28.08 4.17 2.40
C THR A 217 27.12 3.23 1.70
N ASP A 218 27.63 2.35 0.84
CA ASP A 218 26.80 1.38 0.12
C ASP A 218 26.03 0.48 1.09
N VAL A 219 26.68 0.08 2.21
CA VAL A 219 26.04 -0.67 3.30
C VAL A 219 24.83 0.08 3.89
N ALA A 220 24.92 1.41 4.09
CA ALA A 220 23.80 2.18 4.61
C ALA A 220 22.67 2.34 3.58
N LYS A 221 23.01 2.53 2.30
CA LYS A 221 22.03 2.60 1.20
C LYS A 221 21.31 1.28 0.99
N GLU A 222 22.00 0.15 1.13
CA GLU A 222 21.43 -1.19 1.03
C GLU A 222 20.52 -1.55 2.22
N ALA A 223 20.85 -1.07 3.42
CA ALA A 223 20.04 -1.29 4.61
C ALA A 223 18.81 -0.36 4.70
N ALA A 224 18.78 0.74 3.93
CA ALA A 224 17.73 1.74 3.98
C ALA A 224 16.50 1.35 3.14
N ALA A 225 15.32 1.71 3.63
CA ALA A 225 14.07 1.61 2.86
C ALA A 225 13.93 2.74 1.83
N MET A 226 14.67 3.84 2.01
CA MET A 226 14.67 5.00 1.13
C MET A 226 16.06 5.64 1.11
N VAL A 227 16.54 6.08 -0.06
CA VAL A 227 17.82 6.78 -0.21
C VAL A 227 17.56 8.18 -0.76
N LEU A 228 18.11 9.21 -0.09
CA LEU A 228 18.05 10.60 -0.53
C LEU A 228 19.21 10.90 -1.48
N THR A 229 19.00 10.69 -2.77
CA THR A 229 20.03 10.87 -3.80
C THR A 229 20.60 12.28 -3.90
N ASP A 230 19.90 13.28 -3.38
CA ASP A 230 20.25 14.70 -3.39
C ASP A 230 20.79 15.21 -2.04
N ASP A 231 20.94 14.31 -1.05
CA ASP A 231 21.36 14.60 0.31
C ASP A 231 20.56 15.72 1.02
N ASN A 232 19.28 15.89 0.64
CA ASN A 232 18.44 16.96 1.16
C ASN A 232 17.28 16.44 2.04
N PHE A 233 17.22 16.91 3.29
CA PHE A 233 16.13 16.55 4.21
C PHE A 233 14.74 17.02 3.73
N VAL A 234 14.65 18.07 2.89
CA VAL A 234 13.38 18.51 2.30
C VAL A 234 12.73 17.41 1.43
N SER A 235 13.55 16.53 0.85
CA SER A 235 13.10 15.39 0.06
C SER A 235 12.34 14.36 0.92
N ILE A 236 12.61 14.30 2.23
CA ILE A 236 11.84 13.48 3.18
C ILE A 236 10.40 14.01 3.30
N VAL A 237 10.24 15.32 3.50
CA VAL A 237 8.91 15.95 3.62
C VAL A 237 8.10 15.74 2.34
N SER A 238 8.77 15.87 1.19
CA SER A 238 8.17 15.62 -0.13
C SER A 238 7.76 14.15 -0.29
N ALA A 239 8.62 13.22 0.12
CA ALA A 239 8.35 11.79 0.09
C ALA A 239 7.18 11.40 1.02
N VAL A 240 7.08 12.00 2.21
CA VAL A 240 5.92 11.83 3.10
C VAL A 240 4.64 12.31 2.42
N GLY A 241 4.66 13.49 1.77
CA GLY A 241 3.52 13.99 1.02
C GLY A 241 3.09 13.07 -0.12
N VAL A 242 4.05 12.57 -0.90
CA VAL A 242 3.81 11.59 -1.98
C VAL A 242 3.24 10.29 -1.41
N GLY A 243 3.82 9.76 -0.32
CA GLY A 243 3.35 8.54 0.33
C GLY A 243 1.92 8.64 0.85
N ARG A 244 1.57 9.77 1.49
CA ARG A 244 0.19 10.04 1.94
C ARG A 244 -0.78 10.11 0.76
N ASN A 245 -0.40 10.78 -0.33
CA ASN A 245 -1.21 10.86 -1.55
C ASN A 245 -1.43 9.48 -2.18
N VAL A 246 -0.37 8.67 -2.30
CA VAL A 246 -0.47 7.29 -2.82
C VAL A 246 -1.44 6.47 -1.97
N TYR A 247 -1.35 6.57 -0.64
CA TYR A 247 -2.25 5.85 0.26
C TYR A 247 -3.72 6.29 0.13
N ASP A 248 -3.99 7.60 0.05
CA ASP A 248 -5.34 8.11 -0.18
C ASP A 248 -5.89 7.63 -1.53
N ASN A 249 -5.07 7.63 -2.57
CA ASN A 249 -5.46 7.16 -3.90
C ASN A 249 -5.77 5.65 -3.90
N ILE A 250 -4.99 4.85 -3.17
CA ILE A 250 -5.29 3.43 -2.94
C ILE A 250 -6.65 3.28 -2.23
N LYS A 251 -6.92 4.06 -1.16
CA LYS A 251 -8.22 4.07 -0.48
C LYS A 251 -9.36 4.43 -1.44
N LYS A 252 -9.18 5.42 -2.32
CA LYS A 252 -10.18 5.83 -3.33
C LYS A 252 -10.46 4.72 -4.34
N ALA A 253 -9.41 4.08 -4.87
CA ALA A 253 -9.53 2.97 -5.81
C ALA A 253 -10.25 1.76 -5.18
N ILE A 254 -9.88 1.39 -3.96
CA ILE A 254 -10.55 0.31 -3.21
C ILE A 254 -12.01 0.67 -2.94
N ALA A 255 -12.29 1.88 -2.48
CA ALA A 255 -13.66 2.32 -2.22
C ALA A 255 -14.54 2.26 -3.49
N TYR A 256 -14.01 2.71 -4.63
CA TYR A 256 -14.67 2.61 -5.94
C TYR A 256 -15.06 1.16 -6.28
N LEU A 257 -14.12 0.21 -6.15
CA LEU A 257 -14.34 -1.21 -6.45
C LEU A 257 -15.39 -1.82 -5.53
N PHE A 258 -15.30 -1.53 -4.22
CA PHE A 258 -16.23 -2.07 -3.23
C PHE A 258 -17.64 -1.49 -3.37
N SER A 259 -17.79 -0.19 -3.65
CA SER A 259 -19.09 0.43 -3.91
C SER A 259 -19.83 -0.25 -5.04
N GLY A 260 -19.16 -0.45 -6.18
CA GLY A 260 -19.79 -1.04 -7.35
C GLY A 260 -20.18 -2.51 -7.14
N ASN A 261 -19.32 -3.28 -6.45
CA ASN A 261 -19.60 -4.67 -6.11
C ASN A 261 -20.77 -4.77 -5.13
N LEU A 262 -20.81 -3.91 -4.12
CA LEU A 262 -21.92 -3.83 -3.18
C LEU A 262 -23.24 -3.54 -3.92
N GLY A 263 -23.24 -2.61 -4.89
CA GLY A 263 -24.42 -2.31 -5.70
C GLY A 263 -24.91 -3.52 -6.51
N ALA A 264 -24.01 -4.28 -7.14
CA ALA A 264 -24.38 -5.49 -7.86
C ALA A 264 -24.99 -6.56 -6.93
N ILE A 265 -24.42 -6.72 -5.73
CA ILE A 265 -24.89 -7.69 -4.74
C ILE A 265 -26.25 -7.32 -4.19
N ILE A 266 -26.47 -6.05 -3.87
CA ILE A 266 -27.78 -5.54 -3.45
C ILE A 266 -28.84 -5.85 -4.52
N ALA A 267 -28.52 -5.66 -5.80
CA ALA A 267 -29.44 -5.97 -6.88
C ALA A 267 -29.72 -7.47 -7.03
N ILE A 268 -28.71 -8.34 -6.88
CA ILE A 268 -28.88 -9.80 -6.91
C ILE A 268 -29.77 -10.26 -5.74
N ILE A 269 -29.51 -9.78 -4.52
CA ILE A 269 -30.31 -10.11 -3.34
C ILE A 269 -31.74 -9.61 -3.49
N ALA A 270 -31.94 -8.39 -4.00
CA ALA A 270 -33.29 -7.86 -4.24
C ALA A 270 -34.05 -8.68 -5.27
N ALA A 271 -33.42 -9.07 -6.38
CA ALA A 271 -34.02 -9.93 -7.38
C ALA A 271 -34.42 -11.29 -6.80
N LEU A 272 -33.54 -11.88 -5.98
CA LEU A 272 -33.82 -13.13 -5.28
C LEU A 272 -35.03 -13.04 -4.35
N LEU A 273 -35.10 -11.98 -3.53
CA LEU A 273 -36.19 -11.77 -2.57
C LEU A 273 -37.54 -11.49 -3.25
N MET A 274 -37.50 -10.86 -4.43
CA MET A 274 -38.71 -10.52 -5.20
C MET A 274 -39.11 -11.60 -6.22
N ASP A 275 -38.38 -12.72 -6.27
CA ASP A 275 -38.56 -13.80 -7.27
C ASP A 275 -38.47 -13.27 -8.72
N TRP A 276 -37.38 -12.56 -9.00
CA TRP A 276 -37.05 -12.02 -10.32
C TRP A 276 -35.93 -12.84 -10.96
N VAL A 277 -35.88 -12.83 -12.30
CA VAL A 277 -34.72 -13.35 -13.02
C VAL A 277 -33.47 -12.62 -12.55
N ASN A 278 -32.39 -13.38 -12.35
CA ASN A 278 -31.10 -12.85 -11.91
C ASN A 278 -30.69 -11.67 -12.81
N PRO A 279 -30.40 -10.48 -12.25
CA PRO A 279 -30.15 -9.26 -13.03
C PRO A 279 -28.88 -9.32 -13.86
N PHE A 280 -27.95 -10.24 -13.55
CA PHE A 280 -26.69 -10.34 -14.24
C PHE A 280 -26.32 -11.78 -14.59
N THR A 281 -25.71 -11.96 -15.75
CA THR A 281 -25.02 -13.20 -16.07
C THR A 281 -23.62 -13.19 -15.47
N ALA A 282 -23.05 -14.38 -15.27
CA ALA A 282 -21.69 -14.48 -14.75
C ALA A 282 -20.64 -13.83 -15.68
N LEU A 283 -20.84 -13.92 -17.00
CA LEU A 283 -19.97 -13.28 -17.99
C LEU A 283 -20.01 -11.76 -17.88
N GLN A 284 -21.20 -11.18 -17.70
CA GLN A 284 -21.36 -9.74 -17.48
C GLN A 284 -20.62 -9.28 -16.21
N LEU A 285 -20.76 -10.00 -15.09
CA LEU A 285 -20.06 -9.67 -13.84
C LEU A 285 -18.54 -9.81 -13.98
N LEU A 286 -18.07 -10.85 -14.66
CA LEU A 286 -16.64 -11.04 -14.94
C LEU A 286 -16.09 -9.89 -15.79
N PHE A 287 -16.79 -9.50 -16.85
CA PHE A 287 -16.39 -8.40 -17.72
C PHE A 287 -16.31 -7.07 -16.96
N ILE A 288 -17.31 -6.79 -16.11
CA ILE A 288 -17.32 -5.59 -15.29
C ILE A 288 -16.12 -5.57 -14.32
N ASN A 289 -15.95 -6.65 -13.54
CA ASN A 289 -14.97 -6.68 -12.46
C ASN A 289 -13.53 -6.75 -12.96
N LEU A 290 -13.28 -7.47 -14.07
CA LEU A 290 -11.92 -7.68 -14.57
C LEU A 290 -11.50 -6.60 -15.57
N VAL A 291 -12.38 -6.23 -16.50
CA VAL A 291 -12.02 -5.36 -17.62
C VAL A 291 -12.45 -3.93 -17.35
N ASN A 292 -13.75 -3.70 -17.11
CA ASN A 292 -14.29 -2.36 -16.98
C ASN A 292 -13.69 -1.61 -15.78
N ASP A 293 -13.59 -2.26 -14.63
CA ASP A 293 -13.22 -1.60 -13.38
C ASP A 293 -11.71 -1.42 -13.17
N SER A 294 -10.88 -2.18 -13.87
CA SER A 294 -9.42 -2.09 -13.78
C SER A 294 -8.92 -0.71 -14.20
N ILE A 295 -9.45 -0.16 -15.29
CA ILE A 295 -8.95 1.10 -15.85
C ILE A 295 -9.30 2.31 -14.95
N PRO A 296 -10.55 2.48 -14.47
CA PRO A 296 -10.88 3.54 -13.52
C PRO A 296 -10.14 3.41 -12.18
N ALA A 297 -9.95 2.19 -11.67
CA ALA A 297 -9.21 1.98 -10.42
C ALA A 297 -7.76 2.46 -10.53
N ILE A 298 -7.08 2.16 -11.66
CA ILE A 298 -5.73 2.66 -11.96
C ILE A 298 -5.74 4.19 -12.10
N ALA A 299 -6.73 4.75 -12.80
CA ALA A 299 -6.84 6.20 -13.00
C ALA A 299 -7.06 6.97 -11.68
N LEU A 300 -7.82 6.41 -10.73
CA LEU A 300 -7.98 6.93 -9.38
C LEU A 300 -6.68 6.83 -8.56
N GLY A 301 -5.86 5.81 -8.83
CA GLY A 301 -4.50 5.66 -8.30
C GLY A 301 -3.57 6.84 -8.64
N MET A 302 -3.82 7.52 -9.76
CA MET A 302 -3.03 8.64 -10.28
C MET A 302 -3.63 10.02 -9.97
N GLU A 303 -4.62 10.10 -9.09
CA GLU A 303 -5.23 11.37 -8.71
C GLU A 303 -4.23 12.28 -7.96
N LYS A 304 -4.42 13.60 -8.07
CA LYS A 304 -3.61 14.54 -7.30
C LYS A 304 -3.97 14.46 -5.81
N GLY A 305 -3.00 14.81 -4.97
CA GLY A 305 -3.18 14.87 -3.52
C GLY A 305 -4.29 15.81 -3.09
N GLU A 306 -4.97 15.44 -1.99
CA GLU A 306 -5.94 16.33 -1.34
C GLU A 306 -5.22 17.57 -0.77
N PRO A 307 -5.83 18.77 -0.80
CA PRO A 307 -5.16 20.01 -0.36
C PRO A 307 -4.69 19.98 1.10
N ASP A 308 -5.36 19.20 1.95
CA ASP A 308 -5.10 19.06 3.39
C ASP A 308 -4.19 17.87 3.73
N VAL A 309 -3.55 17.24 2.73
CA VAL A 309 -2.76 16.02 2.95
C VAL A 309 -1.62 16.20 3.96
N MET A 310 -0.96 17.35 3.97
CA MET A 310 0.14 17.63 4.89
C MET A 310 -0.34 18.20 6.25
N SER A 311 -1.56 18.74 6.33
CA SER A 311 -2.11 19.27 7.58
C SER A 311 -2.80 18.20 8.45
N ARG A 312 -3.11 17.02 7.89
CA ARG A 312 -3.66 15.90 8.66
C ARG A 312 -2.59 15.26 9.56
N LYS A 313 -3.01 14.79 10.75
CA LYS A 313 -2.16 13.99 11.65
C LYS A 313 -1.76 12.67 10.95
N PRO A 314 -0.60 12.07 11.29
CA PRO A 314 -0.23 10.74 10.80
C PRO A 314 -1.35 9.72 11.06
N ARG A 315 -1.55 8.78 10.13
CA ARG A 315 -2.57 7.73 10.29
C ARG A 315 -2.23 6.83 11.48
N ASN A 316 -3.24 6.29 12.14
CA ASN A 316 -3.03 5.22 13.10
C ASN A 316 -2.66 3.91 12.35
N PRO A 317 -1.56 3.23 12.70
CA PRO A 317 -1.18 1.97 12.07
C PRO A 317 -2.24 0.86 12.15
N ASN A 318 -3.05 0.87 13.21
CA ASN A 318 -4.11 -0.10 13.47
C ASN A 318 -5.44 0.25 12.78
N GLU A 319 -5.54 1.41 12.14
CA GLU A 319 -6.73 1.79 11.37
C GLU A 319 -6.82 0.97 10.07
N GLY A 320 -7.95 0.30 9.89
CA GLY A 320 -8.25 -0.43 8.66
C GLY A 320 -8.45 0.48 7.45
N ILE A 321 -8.38 -0.11 6.26
CA ILE A 321 -8.63 0.62 5.00
C ILE A 321 -10.09 1.11 4.94
N PHE A 322 -11.04 0.35 5.50
CA PHE A 322 -12.47 0.66 5.58
C PHE A 322 -12.87 1.36 6.88
N SER A 323 -12.04 2.25 7.38
CA SER A 323 -12.36 3.04 8.57
C SER A 323 -12.96 4.40 8.20
N GLY A 324 -13.85 4.88 9.08
CA GLY A 324 -14.49 6.20 9.00
C GLY A 324 -15.19 6.45 7.66
N ASP A 325 -14.77 7.52 7.00
CA ASP A 325 -15.43 8.08 5.82
C ASP A 325 -15.39 7.17 4.60
N THR A 326 -14.37 6.32 4.52
CA THR A 326 -14.20 5.38 3.41
C THR A 326 -15.36 4.38 3.39
N LEU A 327 -15.69 3.77 4.53
CA LEU A 327 -16.78 2.81 4.63
C LEU A 327 -18.15 3.46 4.40
N VAL A 328 -18.39 4.64 4.98
CA VAL A 328 -19.61 5.42 4.73
C VAL A 328 -19.76 5.67 3.23
N SER A 329 -18.68 6.05 2.56
CA SER A 329 -18.68 6.26 1.10
C SER A 329 -18.96 5.00 0.30
N VAL A 330 -18.44 3.86 0.75
CA VAL A 330 -18.69 2.56 0.11
C VAL A 330 -20.17 2.23 0.16
N ILE A 331 -20.77 2.35 1.35
CA ILE A 331 -22.16 1.98 1.62
C ILE A 331 -23.13 2.85 0.82
N TYR A 332 -23.07 4.19 0.94
CA TYR A 332 -24.07 5.03 0.27
C TYR A 332 -23.96 4.93 -1.26
N ARG A 333 -22.75 4.87 -1.83
CA ARG A 333 -22.57 4.72 -3.28
C ARG A 333 -23.09 3.37 -3.76
N GLY A 334 -22.77 2.28 -3.04
CA GLY A 334 -23.25 0.95 -3.37
C GLY A 334 -24.78 0.84 -3.30
N VAL A 335 -25.41 1.41 -2.27
CA VAL A 335 -26.87 1.46 -2.14
C VAL A 335 -27.51 2.24 -3.29
N LEU A 336 -26.97 3.40 -3.66
CA LEU A 336 -27.49 4.20 -4.77
C LEU A 336 -27.36 3.48 -6.12
N ILE A 337 -26.23 2.81 -6.38
CA ILE A 337 -26.05 1.98 -7.58
C ILE A 337 -27.04 0.83 -7.58
N GLY A 338 -27.13 0.08 -6.46
CA GLY A 338 -28.06 -1.04 -6.32
C GLY A 338 -29.51 -0.63 -6.55
N ALA A 339 -29.94 0.49 -5.95
CA ALA A 339 -31.29 1.03 -6.14
C ALA A 339 -31.58 1.39 -7.60
N ALA A 340 -30.65 2.03 -8.29
CA ALA A 340 -30.80 2.37 -9.70
C ALA A 340 -30.88 1.12 -10.59
N VAL A 341 -30.06 0.12 -10.32
CA VAL A 341 -30.10 -1.18 -11.02
C VAL A 341 -31.43 -1.89 -10.78
N ILE A 342 -31.90 -1.95 -9.53
CA ILE A 342 -33.19 -2.59 -9.18
C ILE A 342 -34.34 -1.89 -9.92
N LEU A 343 -34.35 -0.56 -9.92
CA LEU A 343 -35.36 0.22 -10.64
C LEU A 343 -35.26 -0.02 -12.16
N SER A 344 -34.05 -0.12 -12.69
CA SER A 344 -33.83 -0.43 -14.11
C SER A 344 -34.31 -1.84 -14.48
N GLN A 345 -34.05 -2.84 -13.64
CA GLN A 345 -34.53 -4.22 -13.81
C GLN A 345 -36.06 -4.25 -13.76
N TYR A 346 -36.66 -3.53 -12.81
CA TYR A 346 -38.11 -3.43 -12.65
C TYR A 346 -38.78 -2.88 -13.91
N ILE A 347 -38.24 -1.79 -14.48
CA ILE A 347 -38.73 -1.21 -15.73
C ILE A 347 -38.57 -2.21 -16.89
N GLY A 348 -37.41 -2.84 -17.02
CA GLY A 348 -37.14 -3.79 -18.10
C GLY A 348 -38.03 -5.05 -18.04
N ARG A 349 -38.43 -5.49 -16.84
CA ARG A 349 -39.37 -6.60 -16.64
C ARG A 349 -40.74 -6.31 -17.25
N GLY A 350 -41.12 -5.05 -17.38
CA GLY A 350 -42.35 -4.63 -18.08
C GLY A 350 -42.34 -4.95 -19.58
N TYR A 351 -41.16 -5.21 -20.17
CA TYR A 351 -41.00 -5.55 -21.59
C TYR A 351 -40.73 -7.05 -21.77
N SER A 352 -39.65 -7.57 -21.19
CA SER A 352 -39.30 -8.99 -21.20
C SER A 352 -38.24 -9.32 -20.13
N ALA A 353 -38.06 -10.61 -19.81
CA ALA A 353 -37.01 -11.05 -18.89
C ALA A 353 -35.60 -10.76 -19.41
N GLU A 354 -35.37 -10.89 -20.71
CA GLU A 354 -34.08 -10.58 -21.33
C GLU A 354 -33.82 -9.07 -21.34
N MET A 355 -34.87 -8.25 -21.55
CA MET A 355 -34.77 -6.79 -21.49
C MET A 355 -34.44 -6.33 -20.08
N SER A 356 -35.00 -6.96 -19.04
CA SER A 356 -34.67 -6.64 -17.66
C SER A 356 -33.18 -6.82 -17.38
N VAL A 357 -32.63 -8.00 -17.72
CA VAL A 357 -31.20 -8.32 -17.56
C VAL A 357 -30.31 -7.34 -18.33
N ALA A 358 -30.66 -7.02 -19.58
CA ALA A 358 -29.91 -6.07 -20.39
C ALA A 358 -29.94 -4.64 -19.81
N MET A 359 -31.09 -4.19 -19.31
CA MET A 359 -31.24 -2.88 -18.67
C MET A 359 -30.48 -2.81 -17.34
N ALA A 360 -30.53 -3.85 -16.50
CA ALA A 360 -29.74 -3.91 -15.27
C ALA A 360 -28.24 -3.89 -15.55
N PHE A 361 -27.76 -4.72 -16.48
CA PHE A 361 -26.36 -4.72 -16.91
C PHE A 361 -25.91 -3.34 -17.40
N SER A 362 -26.69 -2.72 -18.28
CA SER A 362 -26.42 -1.39 -18.84
C SER A 362 -26.37 -0.33 -17.76
N THR A 363 -27.33 -0.33 -16.82
CA THR A 363 -27.34 0.61 -15.70
C THR A 363 -26.15 0.40 -14.78
N LEU A 364 -25.80 -0.84 -14.46
CA LEU A 364 -24.65 -1.15 -13.60
C LEU A 364 -23.34 -0.67 -14.23
N ILE A 365 -23.06 -1.04 -15.48
CA ILE A 365 -21.77 -0.71 -16.12
C ILE A 365 -21.61 0.81 -16.34
N ILE A 366 -22.69 1.51 -16.71
CA ILE A 366 -22.67 2.97 -16.86
C ILE A 366 -22.51 3.64 -15.49
N ALA A 367 -23.26 3.21 -14.48
CA ALA A 367 -23.16 3.77 -13.13
C ALA A 367 -21.76 3.53 -12.53
N ARG A 368 -21.16 2.35 -12.75
CA ARG A 368 -19.79 2.04 -12.32
C ARG A 368 -18.76 2.93 -13.04
N THR A 369 -18.90 3.10 -14.34
CA THR A 369 -18.01 3.99 -15.11
C THR A 369 -18.14 5.45 -14.67
N LEU A 370 -19.34 5.93 -14.40
CA LEU A 370 -19.57 7.32 -14.03
C LEU A 370 -19.31 7.62 -12.55
N GLN A 371 -19.43 6.65 -11.64
CA GLN A 371 -19.06 6.86 -10.23
C GLN A 371 -17.57 7.14 -10.04
N THR A 372 -16.73 6.92 -11.06
CA THR A 372 -15.32 7.33 -11.03
C THR A 372 -15.19 8.80 -10.70
N PHE A 373 -16.09 9.67 -11.20
CA PHE A 373 -16.08 11.11 -10.89
C PHE A 373 -16.29 11.40 -9.39
N PRO A 374 -17.39 10.96 -8.74
CA PRO A 374 -17.55 11.14 -7.30
C PRO A 374 -16.53 10.38 -6.46
N ALA A 375 -15.90 9.32 -6.98
CA ALA A 375 -14.86 8.58 -6.27
C ALA A 375 -13.50 9.30 -6.18
N ARG A 376 -13.27 10.35 -6.99
CA ARG A 376 -12.02 11.12 -7.00
C ARG A 376 -11.67 11.79 -5.68
N SER A 377 -12.68 12.09 -4.86
CA SER A 377 -12.48 12.69 -3.54
C SER A 377 -13.61 12.31 -2.58
N ASN A 378 -13.24 12.14 -1.31
CA ASN A 378 -14.19 11.96 -0.22
C ASN A 378 -14.55 13.30 0.47
N SER A 379 -13.77 14.36 0.23
CA SER A 379 -13.91 15.69 0.86
C SER A 379 -14.50 16.74 -0.12
N GLN A 380 -14.29 16.56 -1.42
CA GLN A 380 -14.70 17.48 -2.49
C GLN A 380 -15.68 16.81 -3.46
N THR A 381 -16.54 17.63 -4.06
CA THR A 381 -17.39 17.20 -5.20
C THR A 381 -16.54 17.06 -6.46
N ALA A 382 -17.00 16.32 -7.46
CA ALA A 382 -16.30 16.19 -8.75
C ALA A 382 -16.01 17.54 -9.42
N ILE A 383 -16.88 18.55 -9.20
CA ILE A 383 -16.68 19.93 -9.69
C ILE A 383 -15.60 20.64 -8.86
N GLY A 384 -15.65 20.51 -7.53
CA GLY A 384 -14.65 21.11 -6.63
C GLY A 384 -13.24 20.55 -6.82
N ALA A 385 -13.14 19.25 -7.12
CA ALA A 385 -11.88 18.58 -7.48
C ALA A 385 -11.41 18.89 -8.92
N GLY A 386 -12.15 19.72 -9.65
CA GLY A 386 -11.92 20.07 -11.05
C GLY A 386 -12.23 18.92 -12.00
N PHE A 387 -13.36 19.00 -12.72
CA PHE A 387 -13.83 17.92 -13.60
C PHE A 387 -12.78 17.45 -14.63
N PHE A 388 -11.96 18.37 -15.15
CA PHE A 388 -10.91 18.10 -16.14
C PHE A 388 -9.49 18.03 -15.57
N ALA A 389 -9.32 18.06 -14.24
CA ALA A 389 -8.00 18.11 -13.62
C ALA A 389 -7.20 16.81 -13.81
N ASN A 390 -7.88 15.65 -13.76
CA ASN A 390 -7.27 14.34 -13.99
C ASN A 390 -7.63 13.80 -15.37
N LYS A 391 -6.69 13.92 -16.32
CA LYS A 391 -6.86 13.42 -17.70
C LYS A 391 -7.01 11.89 -17.74
N TYR A 392 -6.38 11.16 -16.83
CA TYR A 392 -6.46 9.70 -16.78
C TYR A 392 -7.88 9.22 -16.46
N VAL A 393 -8.61 9.92 -15.58
CA VAL A 393 -10.02 9.60 -15.31
C VAL A 393 -10.87 9.80 -16.57
N LEU A 394 -10.64 10.86 -17.34
CA LEU A 394 -11.38 11.09 -18.59
C LEU A 394 -11.07 10.01 -19.62
N TYR A 395 -9.81 9.62 -19.77
CA TYR A 395 -9.43 8.51 -20.65
C TYR A 395 -10.02 7.18 -20.19
N ALA A 396 -10.06 6.92 -18.89
CA ALA A 396 -10.70 5.73 -18.34
C ALA A 396 -12.19 5.69 -18.66
N VAL A 397 -12.92 6.78 -18.41
CA VAL A 397 -14.36 6.88 -18.69
C VAL A 397 -14.64 6.74 -20.19
N ALA A 398 -13.86 7.38 -21.05
CA ALA A 398 -13.99 7.27 -22.50
C ALA A 398 -13.73 5.83 -22.98
N PHE A 399 -12.68 5.19 -22.46
CA PHE A 399 -12.34 3.80 -22.78
C PHE A 399 -13.44 2.83 -22.33
N CYS A 400 -13.91 2.93 -21.08
CA CYS A 400 -15.00 2.10 -20.55
C CYS A 400 -16.32 2.31 -21.31
N SER A 401 -16.64 3.56 -21.68
CA SER A 401 -17.81 3.86 -22.51
C SER A 401 -17.70 3.24 -23.91
N THR A 402 -16.49 3.24 -24.49
CA THR A 402 -16.21 2.59 -25.77
C THR A 402 -16.33 1.08 -25.66
N LEU A 403 -15.78 0.48 -24.60
CA LEU A 403 -15.94 -0.96 -24.32
C LEU A 403 -17.40 -1.36 -24.16
N TYR A 404 -18.19 -0.55 -23.45
CA TYR A 404 -19.62 -0.79 -23.34
C TYR A 404 -20.32 -0.69 -24.71
N ALA A 405 -19.99 0.31 -25.54
CA ALA A 405 -20.53 0.43 -26.89
C ALA A 405 -20.21 -0.79 -27.77
N VAL A 406 -19.02 -1.40 -27.60
CA VAL A 406 -18.66 -2.66 -28.27
C VAL A 406 -19.60 -3.81 -27.87
N THR A 407 -20.07 -3.85 -26.62
CA THR A 407 -21.03 -4.89 -26.18
C THR A 407 -22.40 -4.77 -26.85
N LEU A 408 -22.76 -3.58 -27.34
CA LEU A 408 -24.02 -3.33 -28.06
C LEU A 408 -23.98 -3.75 -29.54
N LEU A 409 -22.80 -4.06 -30.09
CA LEU A 409 -22.66 -4.43 -31.49
C LEU A 409 -23.39 -5.75 -31.79
N PRO A 410 -24.02 -5.91 -32.97
CA PRO A 410 -24.80 -7.11 -33.31
C PRO A 410 -24.03 -8.43 -33.18
N ALA A 411 -22.72 -8.43 -33.45
CA ALA A 411 -21.86 -9.61 -33.33
C ALA A 411 -21.52 -10.00 -31.89
N VAL A 412 -21.60 -9.06 -30.94
CA VAL A 412 -21.10 -9.22 -29.56
C VAL A 412 -22.25 -9.29 -28.55
N ARG A 413 -23.38 -8.59 -28.82
CA ARG A 413 -24.52 -8.45 -27.89
C ARG A 413 -25.09 -9.77 -27.38
N GLY A 414 -25.04 -10.84 -28.19
CA GLY A 414 -25.50 -12.18 -27.79
C GLY A 414 -24.65 -12.80 -26.66
N ILE A 415 -23.35 -12.51 -26.62
CA ILE A 415 -22.43 -12.97 -25.56
C ILE A 415 -22.80 -12.33 -24.21
N PHE A 416 -23.29 -11.09 -24.26
CA PHE A 416 -23.69 -10.32 -23.08
C PHE A 416 -25.18 -10.42 -22.78
N SER A 417 -25.92 -11.35 -23.39
CA SER A 417 -27.38 -11.51 -23.19
C SER A 417 -28.18 -10.21 -23.39
N ILE A 418 -27.75 -9.37 -24.35
CA ILE A 418 -28.44 -8.14 -24.72
C ILE A 418 -29.36 -8.43 -25.93
N PRO A 419 -30.69 -8.27 -25.79
CA PRO A 419 -31.66 -8.63 -26.82
C PRO A 419 -31.58 -7.68 -28.02
N ALA A 420 -32.10 -8.14 -29.16
CA ALA A 420 -32.04 -7.37 -30.40
C ALA A 420 -32.82 -6.05 -30.34
N ASP A 421 -33.89 -6.05 -29.55
CA ASP A 421 -34.81 -4.95 -29.35
C ASP A 421 -34.28 -3.90 -28.35
N PHE A 422 -33.09 -4.11 -27.79
CA PHE A 422 -32.42 -3.12 -26.96
C PHE A 422 -31.99 -1.91 -27.79
N GLY A 423 -32.93 -0.98 -28.00
CA GLY A 423 -32.72 0.26 -28.72
C GLY A 423 -32.37 1.46 -27.84
N CYS A 424 -32.37 2.64 -28.46
CA CYS A 424 -31.99 3.90 -27.82
C CYS A 424 -32.88 4.29 -26.63
N VAL A 425 -34.15 3.89 -26.60
CA VAL A 425 -35.07 4.20 -25.50
C VAL A 425 -34.66 3.46 -24.23
N HIS A 426 -34.42 2.16 -24.31
CA HIS A 426 -33.98 1.34 -23.17
C HIS A 426 -32.60 1.79 -22.68
N PHE A 427 -31.69 2.08 -23.61
CA PHE A 427 -30.39 2.68 -23.29
C PHE A 427 -30.56 4.02 -22.57
N GLY A 428 -31.41 4.92 -23.07
CA GLY A 428 -31.66 6.22 -22.46
C GLY A 428 -32.23 6.13 -21.04
N MET A 429 -33.14 5.17 -20.80
CA MET A 429 -33.66 4.88 -19.45
C MET A 429 -32.55 4.38 -18.51
N ALA A 430 -31.76 3.38 -18.95
CA ALA A 430 -30.67 2.83 -18.17
C ALA A 430 -29.57 3.88 -17.85
N ALA A 431 -29.15 4.64 -18.87
CA ALA A 431 -28.20 5.72 -18.72
C ALA A 431 -28.74 6.85 -17.83
N GLY A 432 -30.02 7.19 -17.96
CA GLY A 432 -30.69 8.18 -17.12
C GLY A 432 -30.70 7.79 -15.64
N LEU A 433 -31.01 6.53 -15.33
CA LEU A 433 -30.96 6.00 -13.96
C LEU A 433 -29.53 5.97 -13.40
N ALA A 434 -28.56 5.57 -14.22
CA ALA A 434 -27.15 5.60 -13.83
C ALA A 434 -26.65 7.02 -13.54
N LEU A 435 -27.00 7.99 -14.39
CA LEU A 435 -26.69 9.41 -14.19
C LEU A 435 -27.36 9.96 -12.94
N ALA A 436 -28.63 9.59 -12.69
CA ALA A 436 -29.34 9.98 -11.48
C ALA A 436 -28.67 9.44 -10.22
N ALA A 437 -28.23 8.18 -10.22
CA ALA A 437 -27.48 7.60 -9.10
C ALA A 437 -26.19 8.38 -8.81
N VAL A 438 -25.42 8.73 -9.85
CA VAL A 438 -24.18 9.49 -9.72
C VAL A 438 -24.42 10.92 -9.24
N ALA A 439 -25.47 11.58 -9.74
CA ALA A 439 -25.86 12.90 -9.25
C ALA A 439 -26.27 12.84 -7.77
N LEU A 440 -27.01 11.82 -7.37
CA LEU A 440 -27.38 11.59 -5.96
C LEU A 440 -26.15 11.34 -5.09
N MET A 441 -25.10 10.64 -5.58
CA MET A 441 -23.86 10.46 -4.82
C MET A 441 -23.18 11.79 -4.49
N GLU A 442 -23.16 12.73 -5.44
CA GLU A 442 -22.61 14.07 -5.23
C GLU A 442 -23.45 14.88 -4.23
N VAL A 443 -24.78 14.79 -4.33
CA VAL A 443 -25.70 15.42 -3.36
C VAL A 443 -25.50 14.83 -1.95
N THR A 444 -25.45 13.51 -1.81
CA THR A 444 -25.21 12.84 -0.52
C THR A 444 -23.85 13.24 0.07
N LYS A 445 -22.81 13.34 -0.76
CA LYS A 445 -21.49 13.82 -0.33
C LYS A 445 -21.56 15.24 0.24
N LEU A 446 -22.29 16.15 -0.41
CA LEU A 446 -22.50 17.52 0.08
C LEU A 446 -23.26 17.55 1.41
N ILE A 447 -24.28 16.70 1.58
CA ILE A 447 -25.05 16.59 2.82
C ILE A 447 -24.17 16.10 3.97
N ILE A 448 -23.38 15.03 3.75
CA ILE A 448 -22.46 14.49 4.76
C ILE A 448 -21.44 15.54 5.19
N LYS A 449 -20.89 16.31 4.23
CA LYS A 449 -19.94 17.39 4.54
C LYS A 449 -20.56 18.49 5.40
N ARG A 450 -21.78 18.92 5.08
CA ARG A 450 -22.51 19.93 5.87
C ARG A 450 -22.88 19.45 7.27
N ALA A 451 -23.02 18.15 7.50
CA ALA A 451 -23.33 17.61 8.81
C ALA A 451 -22.10 17.50 9.74
N LYS A 452 -20.88 17.58 9.19
CA LYS A 452 -19.61 17.48 9.92
C LYS A 452 -18.96 18.82 10.23
N ASN A 453 -19.29 19.84 9.43
CA ASN A 453 -18.97 21.24 9.71
C ASN A 453 -20.06 21.84 10.59
#